data_AF-A0A845SJ16-F1
#
_entry.id   AF-A0A845SJ16-F1
#
_cell.length_a   1.000
_cell.length_b   1.000
_cell.length_c   1.000
_cell.angle_alpha   90.00
_cell.angle_beta   90.00
_cell.angle_gamma   90.00
#
_symmetry.space_group_name_H-M   'P 1'
#
loop_
_entity.id
_entity.type
_entity.pdbx_description
1 polymer ?
#
loop_
_entity_poly.entity_id
_entity_poly.type
_entity_poly.pdbx_seq_one_letter_code
_entity_poly.pdbx_strand_id
1 'polypeptide(L)' 'MENLINPAELCFDDVQGQCQALAYAAYKIEDEDVRELLLYTLIEKQQQLEIRLPATQLIKVDSLN' A
#
# COMPACT_ATOMS: atom_id res chain seq x y z
N MET A 1 5.68 0.81 -30.01
CA MET A 1 5.96 1.33 -28.66
C MET A 1 5.50 0.25 -27.70
N GLU A 2 6.43 -0.56 -27.22
CA GLU A 2 6.10 -1.51 -26.15
C GLU A 2 5.88 -0.68 -24.88
N ASN A 3 4.67 -0.73 -24.35
CA ASN A 3 4.37 -0.20 -23.03
C ASN A 3 5.19 -1.04 -22.03
N LEU A 4 6.35 -0.54 -21.61
CA LEU A 4 7.13 -1.13 -20.54
C LEU A 4 6.32 -0.96 -19.25
N ILE A 5 5.44 -1.91 -18.99
CA ILE A 5 4.74 -2.00 -17.71
C ILE A 5 5.80 -2.35 -16.67
N ASN A 6 6.06 -1.42 -15.76
CA ASN A 6 6.98 -1.66 -14.65
C ASN A 6 6.33 -2.66 -13.68
N PRO A 7 6.86 -3.88 -13.52
CA PRO A 7 6.27 -4.89 -12.63
C PRO A 7 6.21 -4.43 -11.17
N ALA A 8 7.08 -3.50 -10.77
CA ALA A 8 7.06 -2.93 -9.43
C ALA A 8 5.87 -1.97 -9.22
N GLU A 9 5.45 -1.23 -10.25
CA GLU A 9 4.27 -0.34 -10.19
C GLU A 9 2.97 -1.15 -10.12
N LEU A 10 2.84 -2.20 -10.94
CA LEU A 10 1.71 -3.14 -10.82
C LEU A 10 1.63 -3.75 -9.41
N CYS A 11 2.77 -4.19 -8.88
CA CYS A 11 2.84 -4.81 -7.56
C CYS A 11 2.53 -3.83 -6.42
N PHE A 12 2.78 -2.52 -6.61
CA PHE A 12 2.45 -1.48 -5.64
C PHE A 12 0.95 -1.16 -5.66
N ASP A 13 0.38 -0.97 -6.85
CA ASP A 13 -1.05 -0.72 -7.05
C ASP A 13 -1.90 -1.89 -6.50
N ASP A 14 -1.42 -3.12 -6.69
CA ASP A 14 -2.06 -4.33 -6.16
C ASP A 14 -2.10 -4.34 -4.62
N VAL A 15 -1.03 -3.89 -3.95
CA VAL A 15 -0.97 -3.89 -2.48
C VAL A 15 -1.76 -2.70 -1.90
N GLN A 16 -1.73 -1.53 -2.54
CA GLN A 16 -2.58 -0.41 -2.14
C GLN A 16 -4.08 -0.74 -2.28
N GLY A 17 -4.46 -1.40 -3.38
CA GLY A 17 -5.83 -1.89 -3.58
C GLY A 17 -6.26 -2.91 -2.52
N GLN A 18 -5.36 -3.83 -2.14
CA GLN A 18 -5.60 -4.77 -1.04
C GLN A 18 -5.84 -4.05 0.30
N CYS A 19 -5.03 -3.03 0.62
CA CYS A 19 -5.21 -2.23 1.84
C CYS A 19 -6.57 -1.53 1.86
N GLN A 20 -7.00 -0.95 0.75
CA GLN A 20 -8.31 -0.30 0.65
C GLN A 20 -9.47 -1.29 0.83
N ALA A 21 -9.38 -2.47 0.20
CA ALA A 21 -10.37 -3.52 0.34
C ALA A 21 -10.48 -4.02 1.80
N LEU A 22 -9.34 -4.23 2.46
CA LEU A 22 -9.29 -4.65 3.87
C LEU A 22 -9.91 -3.59 4.80
N ALA A 23 -9.57 -2.32 4.61
CA ALA A 23 -10.14 -1.23 5.40
C ALA A 23 -11.66 -1.12 5.21
N TYR A 24 -12.14 -1.26 3.98
CA TYR A 24 -13.58 -1.27 3.69
C TYR A 24 -14.29 -2.46 4.33
N ALA A 25 -13.71 -3.66 4.22
CA ALA A 25 -14.26 -4.87 4.82
C ALA A 25 -14.34 -4.75 6.36
N ALA A 26 -13.27 -4.28 7.01
CA ALA A 26 -13.24 -4.07 8.45
C ALA A 26 -14.29 -3.04 8.94
N TYR A 27 -14.56 -2.01 8.14
CA TYR A 27 -15.60 -1.02 8.43
C TYR A 27 -17.03 -1.59 8.31
N LYS A 28 -17.25 -2.56 7.42
CA LYS A 28 -18.57 -3.13 7.15
C LYS A 28 -18.90 -4.36 7.97
N ILE A 29 -17.89 -5.07 8.46
CA ILE A 29 -18.10 -6.32 9.20
C ILE A 29 -18.60 -6.00 10.62
N GLU A 30 -19.66 -6.70 11.04
CA GLU A 30 -20.23 -6.54 12.38
C GLU A 30 -19.48 -7.40 13.41
N ASP A 31 -19.07 -8.60 13.00
CA ASP A 31 -18.30 -9.56 13.79
C ASP A 31 -16.96 -8.96 14.24
N GLU A 32 -16.74 -8.93 15.55
CA GLU A 32 -15.60 -8.27 16.17
C GLU A 32 -14.28 -9.02 15.95
N ASP A 33 -14.30 -10.36 16.04
CA ASP A 33 -13.11 -11.19 15.83
C ASP A 33 -12.64 -11.09 14.38
N VAL A 34 -13.60 -11.10 13.44
CA VAL A 34 -13.31 -10.94 12.01
C VAL A 34 -12.81 -9.52 11.72
N ARG A 35 -13.40 -8.49 12.36
CA ARG A 35 -12.92 -7.10 12.23
C ARG A 35 -11.48 -6.96 12.72
N GLU A 36 -11.17 -7.52 13.87
CA GLU A 36 -9.82 -7.45 14.44
C GLU A 36 -8.79 -8.14 13.54
N LEU A 37 -9.11 -9.33 13.02
CA LEU A 37 -8.26 -10.03 12.05
C LEU A 37 -8.01 -9.20 10.78
N LEU A 38 -9.04 -8.56 10.23
CA LEU A 38 -8.92 -7.70 9.05
C LEU A 38 -8.03 -6.48 9.34
N LEU A 39 -8.13 -5.90 10.54
CA LEU A 39 -7.30 -4.77 10.96
C LEU A 39 -5.83 -5.17 11.14
N TYR A 40 -5.53 -6.32 11.76
CA TYR A 40 -4.16 -6.82 11.83
C TYR A 40 -3.58 -7.07 10.44
N THR A 41 -4.35 -7.71 9.57
CA THR A 41 -3.94 -7.98 8.17
C THR A 41 -3.66 -6.68 7.43
N LEU A 42 -4.47 -5.63 7.64
CA LEU A 42 -4.24 -4.31 7.05
C LEU A 42 -2.91 -3.69 7.51
N ILE A 43 -2.61 -3.75 8.81
CA ILE A 43 -1.36 -3.23 9.39
C ILE A 43 -0.15 -3.93 8.77
N GLU A 44 -0.17 -5.26 8.68
CA GLU A 44 0.93 -6.02 8.05
C GLU A 44 1.14 -5.63 6.59
N LYS A 45 0.06 -5.40 5.83
CA LYS A 45 0.14 -4.98 4.43
C LYS A 45 0.66 -3.54 4.27
N GLN A 46 0.27 -2.63 5.16
CA GLN A 46 0.80 -1.27 5.18
C GLN A 46 2.31 -1.25 5.48
N GLN A 47 2.78 -2.08 6.42
CA GLN A 47 4.21 -2.22 6.69
C GLN A 47 4.97 -2.78 5.47
N GLN A 48 4.38 -3.71 4.71
CA GLN A 48 4.96 -4.19 3.45
C GLN A 48 5.11 -3.08 2.41
N LEU A 49 4.17 -2.12 2.36
CA LEU A 49 4.27 -0.94 1.50
C LEU A 49 5.41 -0.02 1.95
N GLU A 50 5.52 0.26 3.25
CA GLU A 50 6.57 1.12 3.80
C GLU A 50 7.98 0.57 3.59
N ILE A 51 8.15 -0.76 3.68
CA ILE A 51 9.44 -1.42 3.41
C ILE A 51 9.76 -1.43 1.91
N ARG A 52 8.74 -1.52 1.04
CA ARG A 52 8.90 -1.53 -0.43
C ARG A 52 8.99 -0.15 -1.08
N LEU A 53 8.57 0.91 -0.40
CA LEU A 53 8.95 2.28 -0.70
C LEU A 53 10.31 2.52 -0.01
N PRO A 54 11.46 2.26 -0.66
CA PRO A 54 12.72 2.76 -0.12
C PRO A 54 12.51 4.26 -0.03
N ALA A 55 12.54 4.81 1.20
CA ALA A 55 12.32 6.22 1.52
C ALA A 55 12.54 7.05 0.27
N THR A 56 11.44 7.42 -0.42
CA THR A 56 11.52 8.22 -1.63
C THR A 56 12.45 9.32 -1.23
N GLN A 57 13.66 9.29 -1.79
CA GLN A 57 14.63 10.32 -1.52
C GLN A 57 13.84 11.56 -1.87
N LEU A 58 13.55 12.35 -0.84
CA LEU A 58 13.33 13.77 -0.98
C LEU A 58 14.64 14.26 -1.59
N ILE A 59 14.83 14.01 -2.88
CA ILE A 59 15.69 14.79 -3.73
C ILE A 59 14.97 16.12 -3.68
N LYS A 60 15.29 16.91 -2.65
CA LYS A 60 15.32 18.34 -2.75
C LYS A 60 16.11 18.55 -4.02
N VAL A 61 15.39 18.81 -5.10
CA VAL A 61 15.97 19.40 -6.29
C VAL A 61 16.48 20.72 -5.74
N ASP A 62 17.77 20.73 -5.39
CA ASP A 62 18.54 21.95 -5.23
C ASP A 62 18.36 22.68 -6.54
N SER A 63 17.32 23.51 -6.56
CA SER A 63 17.07 24.45 -7.63
C SER A 63 18.12 25.51 -7.44
N LEU A 64 19.27 25.25 -8.09
CA LEU A 64 20.25 26.23 -8.50
C LEU A 64 19.56 27.55 -8.81
N ASN A 65 19.81 28.55 -7.96
CA ASN A 65 19.81 29.96 -8.28
C ASN A 65 20.93 30.62 -7.48
#